data_AF-A0A2G9T4C5-F1
#
_entry.id   AF-A0A2G9T4C5-F1
#
_cell.length_a   1.000
_cell.length_b   1.000
_cell.length_c   1.000
_cell.angle_alpha   90.00
_cell.angle_beta   90.00
_cell.angle_gamma   90.00
#
_symmetry.space_group_name_H-M   'P 1'
#
loop_
_entity.id
_entity.type
_entity.pdbx_description
1 polymer ?
#
loop_
_entity_poly.entity_id
_entity_poly.type
_entity_poly.pdbx_seq_one_letter_code
_entity_poly.pdbx_strand_id
1 'polypeptide(L)'
;MRFYTSVCSFQISKIQDIVNPSVGFAPDLSIWGWDERRTVWVSIVTEGSTHYIAAIVVTEPLLSAQCSITGETIRPNAPIVGVNRLWTHPAARRKGIASETLDVIRKWYFTGVLVPRTRVAFSDPTDIGRQFAERYLRNEGQSNCSVLTYRVSK
;
A
#
# COMPACT_ATOMS: atom_id res chain seq x y z
N MET A 1 -0.03 -6.54 -24.29
CA MET A 1 -0.99 -6.13 -23.23
C MET A 1 -0.46 -4.84 -22.61
N ARG A 2 -0.95 -3.68 -23.05
CA ARG A 2 -0.50 -2.37 -22.56
C ARG A 2 -1.37 -2.00 -21.37
N PHE A 3 -0.83 -2.09 -20.16
CA PHE A 3 -1.47 -1.58 -18.96
C PHE A 3 -1.38 -0.06 -18.98
N TYR A 4 -2.49 0.62 -19.24
CA TYR A 4 -2.60 2.06 -19.01
C TYR A 4 -2.89 2.26 -17.53
N THR A 5 -1.87 2.59 -16.73
CA THR A 5 -2.08 3.15 -15.39
C THR A 5 -2.50 4.62 -15.57
N SER A 6 -3.78 4.85 -15.81
CA SER A 6 -4.36 6.20 -15.73
C SER A 6 -4.53 6.55 -14.26
N VAL A 7 -3.58 7.32 -13.70
CA VAL A 7 -3.73 7.92 -12.38
C VAL A 7 -4.70 9.10 -12.52
N CYS A 8 -6.00 8.83 -12.42
CA CYS A 8 -7.03 9.87 -12.49
C CYS A 8 -7.17 10.57 -11.12
N SER A 9 -7.05 11.89 -11.11
CA SER A 9 -7.48 12.75 -10.01
C SER A 9 -9.02 12.77 -9.96
N PHE A 10 -9.62 11.87 -9.19
CA PHE A 10 -11.06 11.87 -8.93
C PHE A 10 -11.36 12.76 -7.73
N GLN A 11 -12.56 13.38 -7.70
CA GLN A 11 -13.05 14.10 -6.53
C GLN A 11 -12.99 13.19 -5.29
N ILE A 12 -12.12 13.57 -4.35
CA ILE A 12 -11.75 12.82 -3.15
C ILE A 12 -12.99 12.36 -2.37
N SER A 13 -14.05 13.17 -2.30
CA SER A 13 -15.29 12.90 -1.55
C SER A 13 -16.00 11.59 -1.94
N LYS A 14 -16.16 11.30 -3.25
CA LYS A 14 -16.85 10.09 -3.71
C LYS A 14 -16.05 8.81 -3.46
N ILE A 15 -14.72 8.91 -3.39
CA ILE A 15 -13.86 7.77 -3.06
C ILE A 15 -13.99 7.45 -1.58
N GLN A 16 -14.11 8.45 -0.70
CA GLN A 16 -14.25 8.23 0.75
C GLN A 16 -15.47 7.35 1.07
N ASP A 17 -16.61 7.65 0.45
CA ASP A 17 -17.87 6.94 0.69
C ASP A 17 -17.82 5.46 0.26
N ILE A 18 -16.99 5.13 -0.72
CA ILE A 18 -16.81 3.74 -1.20
C ILE A 18 -15.76 3.01 -0.38
N VAL A 19 -14.65 3.69 -0.08
CA VAL A 19 -13.49 3.10 0.58
C VAL A 19 -13.79 2.85 2.04
N ASN A 20 -14.28 3.86 2.78
CA ASN A 20 -14.46 3.81 4.22
C ASN A 20 -15.28 2.58 4.67
N PRO A 21 -16.46 2.27 4.09
CA PRO A 21 -17.21 1.07 4.46
C PRO A 21 -16.49 -0.22 4.06
N SER A 22 -15.83 -0.23 2.89
CA SER A 22 -15.15 -1.41 2.34
C SER A 22 -13.89 -1.81 3.13
N VAL A 23 -13.28 -0.87 3.83
CA VAL A 23 -12.12 -1.09 4.70
C VAL A 23 -12.48 -1.13 6.20
N GLY A 24 -13.76 -1.02 6.55
CA GLY A 24 -14.24 -1.11 7.93
C GLY A 24 -14.01 0.16 8.77
N PHE A 25 -13.92 1.34 8.14
CA PHE A 25 -13.89 2.61 8.85
C PHE A 25 -15.29 3.15 9.13
N ALA A 26 -15.42 3.83 10.27
CA ALA A 26 -16.53 4.74 10.52
C ALA A 26 -16.39 5.97 9.59
N PRO A 27 -17.51 6.56 9.10
CA PRO A 27 -17.49 7.67 8.13
C PRO A 27 -16.76 8.93 8.63
N ASP A 28 -16.50 9.01 9.93
CA ASP A 28 -15.84 10.11 10.64
C ASP A 28 -14.32 9.93 10.78
N LEU A 29 -13.75 8.77 10.39
CA LEU A 29 -12.30 8.60 10.43
C LEU A 29 -11.66 9.33 9.25
N SER A 30 -10.92 10.39 9.57
CA SER A 30 -10.20 11.23 8.62
C SER A 30 -8.98 10.49 8.03
N ILE A 31 -9.20 9.44 7.23
CA ILE A 31 -8.13 8.85 6.40
C ILE A 31 -7.57 9.86 5.38
N TRP A 32 -8.33 10.93 5.17
CA TRP A 32 -8.05 12.11 4.34
C TRP A 32 -7.58 13.32 5.17
N GLY A 33 -7.46 13.17 6.49
CA GLY A 33 -7.19 14.26 7.41
C GLY A 33 -5.78 14.79 7.29
N TRP A 34 -5.66 16.06 6.87
CA TRP A 34 -4.69 17.11 7.20
C TRP A 34 -3.17 16.85 7.16
N ASP A 35 -2.69 15.61 7.04
CA ASP A 35 -1.27 15.29 6.94
C ASP A 35 -0.86 15.20 5.47
N GLU A 36 -0.22 16.25 4.96
CA GLU A 36 0.31 16.37 3.58
C GLU A 36 1.27 15.23 3.18
N ARG A 37 1.66 14.38 4.13
CA ARG A 37 2.58 13.26 3.92
C ARG A 37 1.92 12.02 3.32
N ARG A 38 0.60 11.87 3.37
CA ARG A 38 -0.07 10.65 2.90
C ARG A 38 -0.45 10.75 1.43
N THR A 39 -0.22 9.66 0.69
CA THR A 39 -0.60 9.54 -0.72
C THR A 39 -1.54 8.35 -0.90
N VAL A 40 -2.65 8.58 -1.60
CA VAL A 40 -3.64 7.55 -1.94
C VAL A 40 -3.43 7.09 -3.38
N TRP A 41 -3.29 5.78 -3.54
CA TRP A 41 -3.13 5.11 -4.83
C TRP A 41 -4.36 4.26 -5.11
N VAL A 42 -4.88 4.36 -6.32
CA VAL A 42 -6.08 3.64 -6.75
C VAL A 42 -5.74 2.81 -7.99
N SER A 43 -6.00 1.51 -7.92
CA SER A 43 -5.93 0.62 -9.08
C SER A 43 -7.34 0.39 -9.60
N ILE A 44 -7.55 0.62 -10.90
CA ILE A 44 -8.83 0.38 -11.57
C ILE A 44 -8.63 -0.79 -12.53
N VAL A 45 -9.50 -1.80 -12.42
CA VAL A 45 -9.52 -2.93 -13.35
C VAL A 45 -10.72 -2.79 -14.28
N THR A 46 -10.49 -3.15 -15.54
CA THR A 46 -11.51 -3.20 -16.58
C THR A 46 -11.75 -4.65 -16.98
N GLU A 47 -12.97 -5.14 -16.77
CA GLU A 47 -13.40 -6.49 -17.16
C GLU A 47 -14.59 -6.33 -18.12
N GLY A 48 -14.34 -6.53 -19.43
CA GLY A 48 -15.33 -6.25 -20.47
C GLY A 48 -15.63 -4.75 -20.56
N SER A 49 -16.90 -4.38 -20.38
CA SER A 49 -17.37 -2.98 -20.32
C SER A 49 -17.47 -2.41 -18.90
N THR A 50 -17.15 -3.22 -17.88
CA THR A 50 -17.26 -2.81 -16.47
C THR A 50 -15.90 -2.35 -15.95
N HIS A 51 -15.89 -1.18 -15.30
CA HIS A 51 -14.74 -0.65 -14.57
C HIS A 51 -15.03 -0.70 -13.08
N TYR A 52 -14.06 -1.15 -12.28
CA TYR A 52 -14.18 -1.12 -10.82
C TYR A 52 -12.85 -0.82 -10.15
N ILE A 53 -12.91 -0.24 -8.95
CA ILE A 53 -11.74 -0.03 -8.13
C ILE A 53 -11.30 -1.38 -7.57
N ALA A 54 -10.15 -1.86 -8.03
CA ALA A 54 -9.61 -3.15 -7.66
C ALA A 54 -8.73 -3.09 -6.41
N ALA A 55 -8.05 -1.96 -6.18
CA ALA A 55 -7.27 -1.72 -4.97
C ALA A 55 -7.24 -0.25 -4.58
N ILE A 56 -7.15 -0.01 -3.27
CA ILE A 56 -6.74 1.28 -2.70
C ILE A 56 -5.56 1.03 -1.78
N VAL A 57 -4.53 1.86 -1.91
CA VAL A 57 -3.36 1.85 -1.03
C VAL A 57 -3.13 3.25 -0.49
N VAL A 58 -3.08 3.38 0.83
CA VAL A 58 -2.67 4.61 1.51
C VAL A 58 -1.24 4.44 1.95
N THR A 59 -0.40 5.40 1.58
CA THR A 59 1.05 5.34 1.78
C THR A 59 1.58 6.60 2.43
N GLU A 60 2.69 6.50 3.15
CA GLU A 60 3.39 7.64 3.77
C GLU A 60 4.92 7.43 3.72
N PRO A 61 5.73 8.50 3.66
CA PRO A 61 7.17 8.39 3.72
C PRO A 61 7.61 8.10 5.16
N LEU A 62 8.51 7.14 5.35
CA LEU A 62 9.02 6.79 6.67
C LEU A 62 10.53 7.06 6.78
N LEU A 63 10.93 7.62 7.92
CA LEU A 63 12.33 7.75 8.33
C LEU A 63 12.85 6.47 9.03
N SER A 64 11.93 5.67 9.57
CA SER A 64 12.26 4.46 10.31
C SER A 64 11.11 3.47 10.30
N ALA A 65 11.44 2.19 10.41
CA ALA A 65 10.49 1.10 10.60
C ALA A 65 11.07 0.08 11.59
N GLN A 66 10.26 -0.89 12.02
CA GLN A 66 10.66 -1.97 12.92
C GLN A 66 10.70 -3.29 12.17
N CYS A 67 11.68 -4.12 12.46
CA CYS A 67 11.72 -5.50 12.00
C CYS A 67 10.61 -6.30 12.70
N SER A 68 9.75 -7.00 11.94
CA SER A 68 8.63 -7.75 12.52
C SER A 68 9.07 -8.91 13.42
N ILE A 69 10.29 -9.43 13.23
CA ILE A 69 10.83 -10.57 13.97
C ILE A 69 11.60 -10.11 15.21
N THR A 70 12.55 -9.18 15.02
CA THR A 70 13.46 -8.76 16.09
C THR A 70 12.94 -7.58 16.89
N GLY A 71 11.96 -6.84 16.36
CA GLY A 71 11.48 -5.57 16.94
C GLY A 71 12.50 -4.42 16.79
N GLU A 72 13.65 -4.67 16.19
CA GLU A 72 14.71 -3.68 16.03
C GLU A 72 14.23 -2.54 15.12
N THR A 73 14.49 -1.31 15.54
CA THR A 73 14.19 -0.13 14.73
C THR A 73 15.29 0.10 13.72
N ILE A 74 14.93 0.04 12.44
CA ILE A 74 15.82 0.38 11.34
C ILE A 74 15.67 1.86 10.96
N ARG A 75 16.79 2.53 10.72
CA ARG A 75 16.87 3.92 10.25
C ARG A 75 17.80 3.98 9.03
N PRO A 76 17.32 3.56 7.85
CA PRO A 76 18.17 3.48 6.67
C PRO A 76 18.52 4.86 6.11
N ASN A 77 19.69 4.94 5.46
CA ASN A 77 20.12 6.11 4.69
C ASN A 77 19.35 6.31 3.36
N ALA A 78 18.31 5.51 3.11
CA ALA A 78 17.52 5.63 1.90
C ALA A 78 16.06 5.25 2.18
N PRO A 79 15.12 5.74 1.36
CA PRO A 79 13.73 5.90 1.76
C PRO A 79 13.00 4.59 2.03
N ILE A 80 12.01 4.65 2.92
CA ILE A 80 11.05 3.59 3.22
C ILE A 80 9.65 4.08 2.80
N VAL A 81 8.89 3.21 2.13
CA VAL A 81 7.45 3.41 1.89
C VAL A 81 6.68 2.74 3.02
N GLY A 82 5.93 3.53 3.80
CA GLY A 82 4.95 3.02 4.76
C GLY A 82 3.62 2.76 4.07
N VAL A 83 3.15 1.51 4.09
CA VAL A 83 1.80 1.10 3.71
C VAL A 83 0.92 1.24 4.93
N ASN A 84 0.23 2.37 5.01
CA ASN A 84 -0.73 2.67 6.06
C ASN A 84 -1.96 1.79 5.90
N ARG A 85 -2.51 1.70 4.68
CA ARG A 85 -3.64 0.82 4.39
C ARG A 85 -3.47 0.18 3.02
N LEU A 86 -3.90 -1.06 2.92
CA LEU A 86 -3.97 -1.80 1.68
C LEU A 86 -5.29 -2.55 1.64
N TRP A 87 -6.10 -2.22 0.66
CA TRP A 87 -7.36 -2.90 0.40
C TRP A 87 -7.39 -3.39 -1.03
N THR A 88 -7.99 -4.57 -1.21
CA THR A 88 -8.29 -5.14 -2.52
C THR A 88 -9.74 -5.59 -2.56
N HIS A 89 -10.40 -5.21 -3.65
CA HIS A 89 -11.74 -5.67 -3.96
C HIS A 89 -11.77 -7.21 -3.96
N PRO A 90 -12.78 -7.87 -3.36
CA PRO A 90 -12.83 -9.32 -3.26
C PRO A 90 -12.61 -10.04 -4.60
N ALA A 91 -13.23 -9.56 -5.69
CA ALA A 91 -13.07 -10.11 -7.04
C ALA A 91 -11.67 -9.92 -7.65
N ALA A 92 -10.86 -9.01 -7.10
CA ALA A 92 -9.48 -8.73 -7.52
C ALA A 92 -8.42 -9.44 -6.66
N ARG A 93 -8.83 -10.09 -5.55
CA ARG A 93 -7.91 -10.80 -4.66
C ARG A 93 -7.26 -11.98 -5.37
N ARG A 94 -6.03 -12.30 -4.96
CA ARG A 94 -5.23 -13.41 -5.51
C ARG A 94 -4.92 -13.34 -7.01
N LYS A 95 -5.25 -12.22 -7.68
CA LYS A 95 -4.91 -11.94 -9.09
C LYS A 95 -3.64 -11.08 -9.26
N GLY A 96 -2.89 -10.83 -8.19
CA GLY A 96 -1.64 -10.04 -8.23
C GLY A 96 -1.79 -8.52 -8.10
N ILE A 97 -3.02 -7.99 -8.13
CA ILE A 97 -3.31 -6.54 -8.13
C ILE A 97 -2.63 -5.77 -6.99
N ALA A 98 -2.67 -6.28 -5.76
CA ALA A 98 -2.01 -5.63 -4.62
C ALA A 98 -0.49 -5.53 -4.81
N SER A 99 0.15 -6.60 -5.26
CA SER A 99 1.60 -6.64 -5.48
C SER A 99 2.00 -5.71 -6.61
N GLU A 100 1.26 -5.72 -7.73
CA GLU A 100 1.50 -4.83 -8.87
C GLU A 100 1.35 -3.36 -8.47
N THR A 101 0.30 -3.04 -7.70
CA THR A 101 0.08 -1.68 -7.20
C THR A 101 1.26 -1.23 -6.31
N LEU A 102 1.76 -2.09 -5.42
CA LEU A 102 2.94 -1.77 -4.60
C LEU A 102 4.22 -1.63 -5.43
N ASP A 103 4.39 -2.42 -6.50
CA ASP A 103 5.54 -2.28 -7.40
C ASP A 103 5.53 -0.95 -8.16
N VAL A 104 4.34 -0.48 -8.58
CA VAL A 104 4.16 0.87 -9.14
C VAL A 104 4.48 1.94 -8.10
N ILE A 105 3.93 1.84 -6.89
CA ILE A 105 4.19 2.77 -5.78
C ILE A 105 5.70 2.88 -5.54
N ARG A 106 6.39 1.76 -5.35
CA ARG A 106 7.84 1.75 -5.07
C ARG A 106 8.69 2.41 -6.15
N LYS A 107 8.22 2.42 -7.40
CA LYS A 107 8.90 3.05 -8.53
C LYS A 107 8.67 4.56 -8.59
N TRP A 108 7.53 5.05 -8.12
CA TRP A 108 7.09 6.44 -8.35
C TRP A 108 6.98 7.29 -7.07
N TYR A 109 6.98 6.67 -5.90
CA TYR A 109 6.76 7.38 -4.63
C TYR A 109 7.88 8.37 -4.31
N PHE A 110 9.13 7.98 -4.58
CA PHE A 110 10.31 8.84 -4.40
C PHE A 110 10.95 9.08 -5.77
N THR A 111 10.98 10.35 -6.19
CA THR A 111 11.54 10.77 -7.48
C THR A 111 12.96 10.23 -7.67
N GLY A 112 13.18 9.48 -8.75
CA GLY A 112 14.49 8.93 -9.11
C GLY A 112 14.96 7.74 -8.28
N VAL A 113 14.13 7.20 -7.37
CA VAL A 113 14.50 6.10 -6.47
C VAL A 113 13.51 4.94 -6.62
N LEU A 114 13.99 3.78 -7.06
CA LEU A 114 13.25 2.52 -6.93
C LEU A 114 13.44 1.97 -5.52
N VAL A 115 12.38 2.00 -4.72
CA VAL A 115 12.42 1.43 -3.36
C VAL A 115 12.41 -0.11 -3.44
N PRO A 116 13.30 -0.84 -2.75
CA PRO A 116 13.27 -2.32 -2.72
C PRO A 116 12.07 -2.84 -1.92
N ARG A 117 11.60 -4.09 -2.16
CA ARG A 117 10.43 -4.62 -1.39
C ARG A 117 10.73 -4.71 0.09
N THR A 118 11.99 -4.98 0.41
CA THR A 118 12.54 -5.03 1.77
C THR A 118 12.47 -3.69 2.51
N ARG A 119 12.10 -2.59 1.82
CA ARG A 119 11.85 -1.26 2.39
C ARG A 119 10.40 -0.79 2.24
N VAL A 120 9.49 -1.73 2.05
CA VAL A 120 8.07 -1.50 2.23
C VAL A 120 7.69 -1.95 3.64
N ALA A 121 7.23 -1.01 4.46
CA ALA A 121 6.78 -1.28 5.83
C ALA A 121 5.25 -1.26 5.90
N PHE A 122 4.65 -2.12 6.72
CA PHE A 122 3.19 -2.21 6.86
C PHE A 122 2.77 -1.76 8.26
N SER A 123 1.76 -0.88 8.35
CA SER A 123 1.27 -0.46 9.65
C SER A 123 0.36 -1.51 10.27
N ASP A 124 0.68 -1.95 11.50
CA ASP A 124 -0.12 -2.88 12.32
C ASP A 124 -0.89 -3.94 11.50
N PRO A 125 -0.19 -4.79 10.73
CA PRO A 125 -0.83 -5.67 9.76
C PRO A 125 -1.74 -6.70 10.44
N THR A 126 -2.96 -6.88 9.89
CA THR A 126 -3.83 -8.03 10.20
C THR A 126 -3.14 -9.34 9.78
N ASP A 127 -3.64 -10.50 10.22
CA ASP A 127 -3.05 -11.78 9.83
C ASP A 127 -3.03 -12.00 8.31
N ILE A 128 -4.09 -11.55 7.62
CA ILE A 128 -4.15 -11.56 6.15
C ILE A 128 -3.09 -10.61 5.56
N GLY A 129 -2.95 -9.42 6.15
CA GLY A 129 -1.94 -8.43 5.76
C GLY A 129 -0.51 -8.95 5.94
N ARG A 130 -0.22 -9.64 7.06
CA ARG A 130 1.08 -10.25 7.34
C ARG A 130 1.41 -11.34 6.32
N GLN A 131 0.48 -12.26 6.06
CA GLN A 131 0.67 -13.30 5.03
C GLN A 131 0.88 -12.70 3.64
N PHE A 132 0.19 -11.61 3.33
CA PHE A 132 0.42 -10.88 2.08
C PHE A 132 1.83 -10.29 2.04
N ALA A 133 2.27 -9.57 3.07
CA ALA A 133 3.58 -8.93 3.14
C ALA A 133 4.72 -9.95 3.00
N GLU A 134 4.63 -11.09 3.68
CA GLU A 134 5.60 -12.19 3.57
C GLU A 134 5.69 -12.75 2.15
N ARG A 135 4.54 -12.98 1.50
CA ARG A 135 4.51 -13.43 0.10
C ARG A 135 5.05 -12.39 -0.86
N TYR A 136 4.75 -11.11 -0.61
CA TYR A 136 5.22 -10.00 -1.42
C TYR A 136 6.75 -9.91 -1.41
N LEU A 137 7.38 -10.07 -0.24
CA LEU A 137 8.83 -10.09 -0.08
C LEU A 137 9.51 -11.29 -0.75
N ARG A 138 8.95 -12.51 -0.60
CA ARG A 138 9.55 -13.73 -1.18
C ARG A 138 9.72 -13.66 -2.71
N ASN A 139 8.86 -12.91 -3.39
CA ASN A 139 8.91 -12.72 -4.83
C ASN A 139 10.11 -11.85 -5.30
N GLU A 140 11.05 -11.45 -4.43
CA GLU A 140 12.34 -10.82 -4.81
C GLU A 140 13.55 -11.76 -4.76
N GLY A 141 13.35 -13.07 -4.60
CA GLY A 141 14.46 -14.06 -4.64
C GLY A 141 15.41 -13.99 -3.46
N GLN A 142 15.10 -13.19 -2.44
CA GLN A 142 15.86 -13.08 -1.19
C GLN A 142 15.19 -13.93 -0.10
N SER A 143 15.88 -14.98 0.33
CA SER A 143 15.30 -16.01 1.20
C SER A 143 15.19 -15.62 2.69
N ASN A 144 15.74 -14.47 3.13
CA ASN A 144 15.87 -14.12 4.55
C ASN A 144 15.51 -12.65 4.89
N CYS A 145 14.54 -12.03 4.23
CA CYS A 145 14.09 -10.68 4.60
C CYS A 145 12.84 -10.72 5.47
N SER A 146 12.94 -10.16 6.68
CA SER A 146 11.80 -9.95 7.58
C SER A 146 10.89 -8.82 7.07
N VAL A 147 9.61 -8.91 7.40
CA VAL A 147 8.65 -7.84 7.12
C VAL A 147 8.99 -6.63 7.98
N LEU A 148 8.89 -5.44 7.40
CA LEU A 148 8.97 -4.21 8.18
C LEU A 148 7.58 -3.78 8.63
N THR A 149 7.47 -3.33 9.88
CA THR A 149 6.25 -2.77 10.45
C THR A 149 6.50 -1.38 11.00
N TYR A 150 5.45 -0.60 11.17
CA TYR A 150 5.56 0.69 11.85
C TYR A 150 4.23 1.03 12.53
N ARG A 151 4.27 1.97 13.48
CA ARG A 151 3.07 2.48 14.13
C ARG A 151 2.61 3.76 13.45
N VAL A 152 1.31 3.84 13.17
CA VAL A 152 0.70 5.06 12.66
C VAL A 152 0.69 6.09 13.79
N SER A 153 1.26 7.27 13.54
CA SER A 153 1.11 8.40 14.47
C SER A 153 -0.34 8.89 14.39
N LYS A 154 -1.00 9.01 15.55
CA LYS A 154 -2.36 9.53 15.65
C LYS A 154 -2.41 11.02 15.30
#